data_AF-A0A0B5DVY4-F1
#
_entry.id   AF-A0A0B5DVY4-F1
#
_cell.length_a   1.000
_cell.length_b   1.000
_cell.length_c   1.000
_cell.angle_alpha   90.00
_cell.angle_beta   90.00
_cell.angle_gamma   90.00
#
_symmetry.space_group_name_H-M   'P 1'
#
loop_
_entity.id
_entity.type
_entity.pdbx_description
1 polymer ?
#
loop_
_entity_poly.entity_id
_entity_poly.type
_entity_poly.pdbx_seq_one_letter_code
_entity_poly.pdbx_strand_id
1 'polypeptide(L)'
;MVSRRSFLAAAGAVTGAAVLSPFSPLASTAAAAGVSLPVKLANNSGHDTVYAYISGTDSSGWPVFVSANGGLNRLPNPSSPVTPIADYSIALGASGSAAKTVTLTDYIIGGRVWFSVGQKLQFFVNPGAVPGVVQPALVSADPNWATNWTFCEFTFNSANLYANISYVDMVALPISMSSTGSGGTQSVSPLPSGALASIASGLQAQHASDGAPWDRLVVTDSSGAVLRVMSPSHSPVDFGGYWDDYLNRVWSHYASTPLTINGQGGIGSYTGTVSGNAIVFSGLNTNGVPFTKPSAVDIFGCASGPLYNSGSDARGAIAARLAAALNRSSLLVPGGNNQPDGLTPSQYYQDSITNHYARLVHKYASIGYAFPYDDVGPTGSAPVDGHIQDGAPTSWTITLGAGGSGGGPGGGSGNVSAYSTIQAESYSAQSGTAVESCSDSGGGSDVGYISNGDWLKYSSVDFGSASPNQFKARLASGADPGVSGAIEVRLDSTGGTKIAEINFANNGGWQNWQTVPANIVAPATGVHDVYLVFRGSNSDFTNINWFTFTN
;
A
#
# COMPACT_ATOMS: atom_id res chain seq x y z
N MET A 1 -5.68 -13.98 -13.60
CA MET A 1 -4.88 -13.51 -12.46
C MET A 1 -5.12 -14.45 -11.31
N VAL A 2 -4.07 -15.05 -10.76
CA VAL A 2 -4.17 -16.00 -9.64
C VAL A 2 -4.15 -15.18 -8.37
N SER A 3 -5.28 -15.05 -7.67
CA SER A 3 -5.29 -14.46 -6.33
C SER A 3 -4.54 -15.37 -5.35
N ARG A 4 -3.97 -14.84 -4.27
CA ARG A 4 -3.34 -15.65 -3.19
C ARG A 4 -4.25 -16.80 -2.72
N ARG A 5 -5.57 -16.59 -2.69
CA ARG A 5 -6.57 -17.62 -2.33
C ARG A 5 -6.65 -18.73 -3.37
N SER A 6 -6.67 -18.37 -4.66
CA SER A 6 -6.62 -19.33 -5.77
C SER A 6 -5.33 -20.16 -5.76
N PHE A 7 -4.22 -19.56 -5.31
CA PHE A 7 -2.93 -20.23 -5.17
C PHE A 7 -2.87 -21.19 -3.97
N LEU A 8 -3.40 -20.80 -2.81
CA LEU A 8 -3.49 -21.67 -1.63
C LEU A 8 -4.38 -22.90 -1.86
N ALA A 9 -5.44 -22.77 -2.66
CA ALA A 9 -6.30 -23.90 -3.04
C ALA A 9 -5.60 -24.89 -4.01
N ALA A 10 -4.77 -24.39 -4.92
CA ALA A 10 -4.02 -25.24 -5.87
C ALA A 10 -2.93 -26.09 -5.19
N ALA A 11 -2.34 -25.60 -4.10
CA ALA A 11 -1.35 -26.36 -3.32
C ALA A 11 -1.93 -27.59 -2.61
N GLY A 12 -3.27 -27.67 -2.45
CA GLY A 12 -3.97 -28.79 -1.82
C GLY A 12 -4.48 -29.88 -2.78
N ALA A 13 -4.37 -29.68 -4.10
CA ALA A 13 -4.96 -30.57 -5.10
C ALA A 13 -3.92 -31.04 -6.14
N VAL A 14 -3.06 -31.97 -5.74
CA VAL A 14 -2.32 -32.81 -6.70
C VAL A 14 -2.98 -34.20 -6.75
N THR A 15 -4.10 -34.31 -7.47
CA THR A 15 -4.58 -35.58 -8.03
C THR A 15 -5.08 -35.31 -9.44
N GLY A 16 -4.41 -35.91 -10.42
CA GLY A 16 -4.43 -35.47 -11.81
C GLY A 16 -5.65 -35.86 -12.66
N ALA A 17 -5.78 -35.16 -13.79
CA ALA A 17 -6.06 -35.69 -15.13
C ALA A 17 -5.99 -34.52 -16.11
N ALA A 18 -5.01 -34.54 -17.02
CA ALA A 18 -4.87 -33.55 -18.07
C ALA A 18 -5.92 -33.80 -19.16
N VAL A 19 -6.67 -32.75 -19.55
CA VAL A 19 -7.37 -32.71 -20.84
C VAL A 19 -6.76 -31.55 -21.63
N LEU A 20 -6.06 -31.92 -22.70
CA LEU A 20 -5.34 -31.03 -23.61
C LEU A 20 -6.32 -30.22 -24.48
N SER A 21 -5.99 -28.95 -24.71
CA SER A 21 -6.45 -28.20 -25.89
C SER A 21 -5.27 -27.40 -26.47
N PRO A 22 -5.20 -27.23 -27.81
CA PRO A 22 -3.93 -27.01 -28.49
C PRO A 22 -3.80 -25.55 -28.92
N PHE A 23 -3.03 -24.77 -28.16
CA PHE A 23 -2.39 -23.55 -28.69
C PHE A 23 -1.05 -23.37 -27.98
N SER A 24 0.03 -23.72 -28.66
CA SER A 24 1.38 -23.36 -28.25
C SER A 24 1.68 -21.92 -28.69
N PRO A 25 2.12 -21.05 -27.77
CA PRO A 25 3.29 -20.24 -27.99
C PRO A 25 4.46 -20.87 -27.22
N LEU A 26 5.69 -20.66 -27.71
CA LEU A 26 6.95 -21.12 -27.11
C LEU A 26 6.94 -21.06 -25.58
N ALA A 27 6.69 -22.21 -24.94
CA ALA A 27 6.83 -22.35 -23.50
C ALA A 27 8.33 -22.46 -23.21
N SER A 28 8.91 -21.37 -22.71
CA SER A 28 10.08 -21.53 -21.85
C SER A 28 9.64 -22.46 -20.72
N THR A 29 10.24 -23.64 -20.62
CA THR A 29 10.06 -24.50 -19.45
C THR A 29 10.67 -23.76 -18.27
N ALA A 30 9.86 -22.94 -17.59
CA ALA A 30 10.28 -22.27 -16.37
C ALA A 30 10.69 -23.39 -15.39
N ALA A 31 11.95 -23.35 -14.95
CA ALA A 31 12.42 -24.26 -13.93
C ALA A 31 11.52 -24.08 -12.69
N ALA A 32 11.15 -25.19 -12.04
CA ALA A 32 10.44 -25.13 -10.76
C ALA A 32 11.35 -24.49 -9.70
N ALA A 33 10.76 -23.86 -8.69
CA ALA A 33 11.51 -23.29 -7.58
C ALA A 33 12.39 -24.36 -6.92
N GLY A 34 13.70 -24.18 -6.96
CA GLY A 34 14.61 -24.99 -6.15
C GLY A 34 14.37 -24.66 -4.67
N VAL A 35 14.54 -25.64 -3.77
CA VAL A 35 14.24 -25.47 -2.33
C VAL A 35 15.16 -24.45 -1.62
N SER A 36 16.22 -23.98 -2.31
CA SER A 36 17.19 -23.03 -1.78
C SER A 36 16.86 -21.61 -2.24
N LEU A 37 16.40 -20.76 -1.31
CA LEU A 37 16.11 -19.35 -1.58
C LEU A 37 16.86 -18.44 -0.59
N PRO A 38 17.88 -17.70 -1.05
CA PRO A 38 18.50 -16.63 -0.27
C PRO A 38 17.53 -15.47 -0.02
N VAL A 39 17.18 -15.24 1.26
CA VAL A 39 16.36 -14.12 1.73
C VAL A 39 17.24 -13.07 2.39
N LYS A 40 17.25 -11.86 1.84
CA LYS A 40 18.01 -10.71 2.34
C LYS A 40 17.11 -9.81 3.15
N LEU A 41 17.44 -9.63 4.43
CA LEU A 41 16.71 -8.79 5.38
C LEU A 41 17.52 -7.50 5.60
N ALA A 42 17.02 -6.38 5.08
CA ALA A 42 17.70 -5.09 5.13
C ALA A 42 16.99 -4.13 6.10
N ASN A 43 17.79 -3.24 6.70
CA ASN A 43 17.32 -2.21 7.61
C ASN A 43 17.71 -0.83 7.07
N ASN A 44 16.71 -0.07 6.62
CA ASN A 44 16.78 1.34 6.23
C ASN A 44 15.75 2.16 7.02
N SER A 45 15.43 1.74 8.24
CA SER A 45 14.35 2.32 9.05
C SER A 45 14.72 3.63 9.75
N GLY A 46 16.01 4.00 9.75
CA GLY A 46 16.55 5.05 10.61
C GLY A 46 16.84 4.60 12.04
N HIS A 47 16.60 3.32 12.38
CA HIS A 47 16.86 2.77 13.71
C HIS A 47 18.03 1.80 13.73
N ASP A 48 18.83 1.85 14.80
CA ASP A 48 20.03 1.02 14.95
C ASP A 48 19.74 -0.39 15.48
N THR A 49 18.62 -0.57 16.18
CA THR A 49 18.22 -1.84 16.79
C THR A 49 16.96 -2.36 16.11
N VAL A 50 17.13 -3.35 15.24
CA VAL A 50 16.02 -3.98 14.51
C VAL A 50 16.15 -5.51 14.57
N TYR A 51 15.01 -6.16 14.80
CA TYR A 51 14.89 -7.62 14.76
C TYR A 51 13.93 -8.04 13.66
N ALA A 52 14.28 -9.07 12.91
CA ALA A 52 13.39 -9.73 11.97
C ALA A 52 13.01 -11.14 12.43
N TYR A 53 11.89 -11.68 11.93
CA TYR A 53 11.45 -13.05 12.15
C TYR A 53 10.86 -13.62 10.87
N ILE A 54 11.04 -14.91 10.61
CA ILE A 54 10.37 -15.61 9.52
C ILE A 54 9.58 -16.76 10.12
N SER A 55 8.26 -16.72 9.95
CA SER A 55 7.32 -17.72 10.48
C SER A 55 6.41 -18.23 9.38
N GLY A 56 5.83 -19.42 9.53
CA GLY A 56 4.80 -19.94 8.62
C GLY A 56 4.44 -21.38 8.98
N THR A 57 4.05 -22.17 7.99
CA THR A 57 3.98 -23.63 8.13
C THR A 57 4.92 -24.32 7.15
N ASP A 58 5.38 -25.51 7.48
CA ASP A 58 5.99 -26.37 6.47
C ASP A 58 4.95 -26.98 5.52
N SER A 59 5.40 -27.82 4.59
CA SER A 59 4.55 -28.49 3.60
C SER A 59 3.53 -29.48 4.19
N SER A 60 3.68 -29.88 5.46
CA SER A 60 2.70 -30.69 6.18
C SER A 60 1.67 -29.87 6.95
N GLY A 61 1.79 -28.54 6.93
CA GLY A 61 0.95 -27.62 7.69
C GLY A 61 1.39 -27.42 9.14
N TRP A 62 2.57 -27.94 9.54
CA TRP A 62 3.08 -27.77 10.90
C TRP A 62 3.71 -26.38 11.06
N PRO A 63 3.44 -25.63 12.14
CA PRO A 63 3.98 -24.27 12.31
C PRO A 63 5.49 -24.28 12.55
N VAL A 64 6.18 -23.34 11.93
CA VAL A 64 7.63 -23.23 11.92
C VAL A 64 8.13 -21.80 12.09
N PHE A 65 9.33 -21.66 12.63
CA PHE A 65 10.14 -20.44 12.61
C PHE A 65 11.51 -20.73 12.00
N VAL A 66 12.05 -19.78 11.24
CA VAL A 66 13.41 -19.87 10.70
C VAL A 66 14.38 -19.21 11.69
N SER A 67 15.45 -19.92 12.06
CA SER A 67 16.52 -19.36 12.89
C SER A 67 17.49 -18.52 12.06
N ALA A 68 18.31 -17.69 12.72
CA ALA A 68 19.24 -16.77 12.05
C ALA A 68 20.32 -17.44 11.16
N ASN A 69 20.47 -18.76 11.24
CA ASN A 69 21.34 -19.58 10.38
C ASN A 69 20.60 -20.26 9.21
N GLY A 70 19.29 -20.01 9.03
CA GLY A 70 18.47 -20.61 7.97
C GLY A 70 17.78 -21.92 8.36
N GLY A 71 17.99 -22.44 9.56
CA GLY A 71 17.34 -23.67 10.02
C GLY A 71 15.82 -23.52 10.15
N LEU A 72 15.06 -24.47 9.63
CA LEU A 72 13.60 -24.54 9.80
C LEU A 72 13.26 -25.27 11.12
N ASN A 73 12.63 -24.57 12.06
CA ASN A 73 12.33 -25.11 13.38
C ASN A 73 10.83 -25.31 13.54
N ARG A 74 10.39 -26.57 13.58
CA ARG A 74 9.01 -26.91 13.95
C ARG A 74 8.73 -26.55 15.41
N LEU A 75 7.60 -25.89 15.65
CA LEU A 75 7.21 -25.56 17.02
C LEU A 75 6.74 -26.81 17.77
N PRO A 76 7.11 -26.95 19.06
CA PRO A 76 6.58 -28.00 19.90
C PRO A 76 5.08 -27.80 20.14
N ASN A 77 4.37 -28.89 20.38
CA ASN A 77 2.99 -28.83 20.86
C ASN A 77 3.00 -28.56 22.37
N PRO A 78 2.55 -27.39 22.84
CA PRO A 78 2.62 -27.06 24.26
C PRO A 78 1.59 -27.85 25.07
N SER A 79 1.76 -27.87 26.39
CA SER A 79 0.75 -28.44 27.31
C SER A 79 -0.31 -27.44 27.75
N SER A 80 -0.14 -26.15 27.45
CA SER A 80 -1.04 -25.07 27.88
C SER A 80 -1.17 -23.98 26.81
N PRO A 81 -2.33 -23.30 26.70
CA PRO A 81 -2.49 -22.15 25.82
C PRO A 81 -1.54 -21.00 26.18
N VAL A 82 -1.27 -20.13 25.19
CA VAL A 82 -0.45 -18.91 25.33
C VAL A 82 0.94 -19.25 25.91
N THR A 83 1.50 -20.39 25.49
CA THR A 83 2.86 -20.78 25.90
C THR A 83 3.88 -19.97 25.07
N PRO A 84 4.86 -19.29 25.70
CA PRO A 84 5.87 -18.52 24.97
C PRO A 84 6.66 -19.39 23.97
N ILE A 85 6.84 -18.88 22.76
CA ILE A 85 7.72 -19.49 21.76
C ILE A 85 9.17 -19.07 22.04
N ALA A 86 10.12 -19.96 21.74
CA ALA A 86 11.55 -19.66 21.82
C ALA A 86 11.94 -18.46 20.94
N ASP A 87 13.03 -17.78 21.30
CA ASP A 87 13.48 -16.62 20.55
C ASP A 87 14.13 -17.00 19.21
N TYR A 88 13.41 -16.76 18.12
CA TYR A 88 13.87 -16.91 16.74
C TYR A 88 14.23 -15.58 16.08
N SER A 89 14.51 -14.53 16.86
CA SER A 89 14.88 -13.23 16.31
C SER A 89 16.17 -13.29 15.48
N ILE A 90 16.12 -12.59 14.35
CA ILE A 90 17.24 -12.36 13.46
C ILE A 90 17.64 -10.90 13.65
N ALA A 91 18.66 -10.65 14.46
CA ALA A 91 19.18 -9.30 14.67
C ALA A 91 19.75 -8.74 13.35
N LEU A 92 19.33 -7.54 12.97
CA LEU A 92 19.84 -6.82 11.81
C LEU A 92 20.90 -5.80 12.25
N GLY A 93 21.71 -5.35 11.29
CA GLY A 93 22.62 -4.23 11.52
C GLY A 93 21.88 -2.90 11.67
N ALA A 94 22.64 -1.86 12.03
CA ALA A 94 22.14 -0.49 12.08
C ALA A 94 21.58 -0.03 10.73
N SER A 95 20.78 1.03 10.72
CA SER A 95 20.18 1.53 9.47
C SER A 95 21.25 1.82 8.41
N GLY A 96 21.03 1.34 7.18
CA GLY A 96 21.99 1.42 6.07
C GLY A 96 23.09 0.36 6.07
N SER A 97 23.12 -0.55 7.06
CA SER A 97 24.05 -1.68 7.07
C SER A 97 23.75 -2.68 5.95
N ALA A 98 24.75 -3.50 5.61
CA ALA A 98 24.57 -4.62 4.69
C ALA A 98 23.44 -5.55 5.17
N ALA A 99 22.60 -5.99 4.23
CA ALA A 99 21.48 -6.88 4.52
C ALA A 99 21.96 -8.21 5.13
N LYS A 100 21.21 -8.72 6.12
CA LYS A 100 21.42 -10.05 6.67
C LYS A 100 20.81 -11.07 5.74
N THR A 101 21.62 -11.99 5.22
CA THR A 101 21.11 -13.10 4.39
C THR A 101 20.78 -14.31 5.25
N VAL A 102 19.57 -14.84 5.08
CA VAL A 102 19.10 -16.12 5.61
C VAL A 102 18.64 -16.97 4.43
N THR A 103 19.23 -18.15 4.25
CA THR A 103 18.83 -19.04 3.16
C THR A 103 17.73 -19.98 3.64
N LEU A 104 16.57 -19.93 3.00
CA LEU A 104 15.54 -20.94 3.17
C LEU A 104 15.99 -22.20 2.44
N THR A 105 16.01 -23.33 3.15
CA THR A 105 16.36 -24.65 2.58
C THR A 105 15.15 -25.57 2.47
N ASP A 106 13.96 -25.05 2.81
CA ASP A 106 12.68 -25.75 2.85
C ASP A 106 11.56 -24.79 2.43
N TYR A 107 10.43 -25.36 2.02
CA TYR A 107 9.24 -24.59 1.67
C TYR A 107 8.50 -24.09 2.91
N ILE A 108 8.02 -22.85 2.83
CA ILE A 108 7.25 -22.19 3.89
C ILE A 108 5.95 -21.70 3.27
N ILE A 109 4.83 -22.23 3.78
CA ILE A 109 3.48 -21.96 3.29
C ILE A 109 2.79 -20.98 4.23
N GLY A 110 2.10 -19.97 3.67
CA GLY A 110 1.35 -19.00 4.48
C GLY A 110 2.22 -18.27 5.50
N GLY A 111 3.46 -17.96 5.12
CA GLY A 111 4.45 -17.35 5.98
C GLY A 111 4.33 -15.84 6.10
N ARG A 112 5.05 -15.30 7.08
CA ARG A 112 5.25 -13.88 7.33
C ARG A 112 6.72 -13.60 7.63
N VAL A 113 7.22 -12.50 7.06
CA VAL A 113 8.47 -11.88 7.48
C VAL A 113 8.10 -10.67 8.34
N TRP A 114 8.45 -10.72 9.62
CA TRP A 114 8.17 -9.68 10.60
C TRP A 114 9.40 -8.82 10.82
N PHE A 115 9.18 -7.55 11.15
CA PHE A 115 10.20 -6.65 11.66
C PHE A 115 9.72 -5.97 12.93
N SER A 116 10.66 -5.68 13.83
CA SER A 116 10.41 -4.90 15.05
C SER A 116 11.60 -4.00 15.37
N VAL A 117 11.31 -2.81 15.88
CA VAL A 117 12.31 -1.78 16.23
C VAL A 117 12.45 -1.69 17.74
N GLY A 118 13.69 -1.67 18.22
CA GLY A 118 14.06 -1.42 19.62
C GLY A 118 13.76 -2.57 20.59
N GLN A 119 12.70 -3.34 20.36
CA GLN A 119 12.26 -4.46 21.19
C GLN A 119 11.97 -5.68 20.33
N LYS A 120 12.21 -6.87 20.89
CA LYS A 120 11.86 -8.15 20.27
C LYS A 120 10.35 -8.38 20.35
N LEU A 121 9.79 -9.04 19.34
CA LEU A 121 8.41 -9.54 19.37
C LEU A 121 8.30 -10.76 20.27
N GLN A 122 7.15 -10.86 20.95
CA GLN A 122 6.71 -12.00 21.72
C GLN A 122 5.66 -12.78 20.93
N PHE A 123 5.95 -14.05 20.66
CA PHE A 123 5.02 -14.99 20.04
C PHE A 123 4.64 -16.08 21.03
N PHE A 124 3.42 -16.59 20.91
CA PHE A 124 2.94 -17.69 21.75
C PHE A 124 2.39 -18.83 20.89
N VAL A 125 2.22 -19.99 21.50
CA VAL A 125 1.65 -21.18 20.86
C VAL A 125 0.57 -21.78 21.74
N ASN A 126 -0.52 -22.21 21.10
CA ASN A 126 -1.63 -22.94 21.71
C ASN A 126 -1.56 -24.43 21.37
N PRO A 127 -2.01 -25.31 22.28
CA PRO A 127 -2.06 -26.75 22.04
C PRO A 127 -3.10 -27.10 20.98
N GLY A 128 -2.88 -28.20 20.27
CA GLY A 128 -3.83 -28.71 19.27
C GLY A 128 -3.34 -29.96 18.57
N ALA A 129 -4.15 -30.55 17.67
CA ALA A 129 -3.68 -31.64 16.81
C ALA A 129 -2.48 -31.19 15.95
N VAL A 130 -2.54 -29.95 15.48
CA VAL A 130 -1.41 -29.13 15.04
C VAL A 130 -1.40 -27.91 15.96
N PRO A 131 -0.25 -27.52 16.55
CA PRO A 131 -0.20 -26.35 17.43
C PRO A 131 -0.57 -25.06 16.68
N GLY A 132 -1.23 -24.13 17.36
CA GLY A 132 -1.65 -22.86 16.77
C GLY A 132 -0.74 -21.72 17.20
N VAL A 133 -0.12 -21.01 16.26
CA VAL A 133 0.67 -19.81 16.56
C VAL A 133 -0.27 -18.66 16.92
N VAL A 134 -0.04 -18.05 18.09
CA VAL A 134 -0.63 -16.77 18.48
C VAL A 134 0.32 -15.68 18.00
N GLN A 135 -0.12 -14.99 16.95
CA GLN A 135 0.60 -13.88 16.34
C GLN A 135 0.36 -12.57 17.12
N PRO A 136 1.21 -11.54 16.98
CA PRO A 136 0.93 -10.21 17.51
C PRO A 136 -0.48 -9.73 17.11
N ALA A 137 -1.28 -9.36 18.10
CA ALA A 137 -2.65 -8.90 17.91
C ALA A 137 -2.77 -7.37 17.99
N LEU A 138 -3.74 -6.83 17.25
CA LEU A 138 -4.06 -5.39 17.22
C LEU A 138 -5.04 -5.02 18.36
N VAL A 139 -4.68 -5.40 19.58
CA VAL A 139 -5.44 -5.07 20.80
C VAL A 139 -4.50 -4.55 21.88
N SER A 140 -4.95 -3.61 22.70
CA SER A 140 -4.10 -2.93 23.69
C SER A 140 -3.58 -3.83 24.82
N ALA A 141 -4.19 -5.01 25.00
CA ALA A 141 -3.73 -6.01 25.96
C ALA A 141 -2.61 -6.91 25.40
N ASP A 142 -2.34 -6.87 24.09
CA ASP A 142 -1.27 -7.65 23.48
C ASP A 142 0.10 -7.13 23.98
N PRO A 143 1.03 -8.03 24.36
CA PRO A 143 2.34 -7.59 24.84
C PRO A 143 3.19 -6.86 23.78
N ASN A 144 2.86 -7.03 22.49
CA ASN A 144 3.52 -6.33 21.39
C ASN A 144 2.85 -5.00 21.04
N TRP A 145 1.83 -4.56 21.80
CA TRP A 145 1.08 -3.33 21.49
C TRP A 145 1.98 -2.09 21.38
N ALA A 146 2.91 -1.93 22.32
CA ALA A 146 3.83 -0.78 22.36
C ALA A 146 5.10 -0.97 21.51
N THR A 147 5.37 -2.18 21.01
CA THR A 147 6.53 -2.44 20.15
C THR A 147 6.25 -1.90 18.75
N ASN A 148 7.17 -1.18 18.11
CA ASN A 148 6.96 -0.75 16.73
C ASN A 148 7.30 -1.91 15.77
N TRP A 149 6.31 -2.44 15.06
CA TRP A 149 6.45 -3.64 14.22
C TRP A 149 5.58 -3.61 12.97
N THR A 150 5.98 -4.39 11.98
CA THR A 150 5.33 -4.53 10.67
C THR A 150 5.63 -5.93 10.09
N PHE A 151 4.94 -6.33 9.03
CA PHE A 151 5.21 -7.59 8.34
C PHE A 151 4.83 -7.56 6.86
N CYS A 152 5.44 -8.44 6.08
CA CYS A 152 4.93 -8.85 4.77
C CYS A 152 4.59 -10.34 4.78
N GLU A 153 3.75 -10.77 3.85
CA GLU A 153 3.28 -12.15 3.76
C GLU A 153 3.92 -12.85 2.57
N PHE A 154 4.09 -14.17 2.66
CA PHE A 154 4.57 -14.95 1.53
C PHE A 154 4.12 -16.41 1.57
N THR A 155 4.20 -17.07 0.43
CA THR A 155 4.24 -18.52 0.29
C THR A 155 5.41 -18.84 -0.64
N PHE A 156 6.31 -19.69 -0.17
CA PHE A 156 7.38 -20.27 -0.97
C PHE A 156 7.18 -21.77 -1.03
N ASN A 157 6.87 -22.27 -2.23
CA ASN A 157 6.62 -23.69 -2.49
C ASN A 157 7.29 -24.14 -3.79
N SER A 158 7.07 -25.39 -4.18
CA SER A 158 7.65 -25.95 -5.41
C SER A 158 7.20 -25.26 -6.71
N ALA A 159 6.11 -24.50 -6.67
CA ALA A 159 5.56 -23.82 -7.84
C ALA A 159 6.05 -22.38 -7.98
N ASN A 160 6.22 -21.63 -6.88
CA ASN A 160 6.74 -20.26 -6.89
C ASN A 160 7.03 -19.72 -5.48
N LEU A 161 7.69 -18.56 -5.45
CA LEU A 161 7.49 -17.55 -4.41
C LEU A 161 6.33 -16.64 -4.82
N TYR A 162 5.34 -16.49 -3.93
CA TYR A 162 4.35 -15.40 -3.97
C TYR A 162 4.51 -14.61 -2.67
N ALA A 163 4.77 -13.31 -2.73
CA ALA A 163 4.87 -12.47 -1.54
C ALA A 163 4.18 -11.13 -1.74
N ASN A 164 3.55 -10.59 -0.70
CA ASN A 164 2.76 -9.36 -0.77
C ASN A 164 2.95 -8.46 0.46
N ILE A 165 2.85 -7.15 0.23
CA ILE A 165 2.60 -6.16 1.29
C ILE A 165 1.09 -5.88 1.32
N SER A 166 0.53 -5.83 2.52
CA SER A 166 -0.91 -5.65 2.72
C SER A 166 -1.17 -4.67 3.86
N TYR A 167 -2.13 -3.77 3.66
CA TYR A 167 -2.66 -2.85 4.65
C TYR A 167 -4.07 -3.26 5.12
N VAL A 168 -4.48 -4.51 4.86
CA VAL A 168 -5.79 -5.03 5.28
C VAL A 168 -5.94 -5.02 6.81
N ASP A 169 -4.85 -5.25 7.54
CA ASP A 169 -4.86 -5.25 9.00
C ASP A 169 -4.44 -3.89 9.57
N MET A 170 -3.38 -3.30 9.01
CA MET A 170 -2.82 -2.04 9.50
C MET A 170 -1.87 -1.40 8.47
N VAL A 171 -1.67 -0.09 8.62
CA VAL A 171 -0.47 0.61 8.16
C VAL A 171 0.50 0.74 9.32
N ALA A 172 1.75 0.35 9.13
CA ALA A 172 2.79 0.46 10.14
C ALA A 172 4.10 0.93 9.48
N LEU A 173 5.25 0.57 10.06
CA LEU A 173 6.54 0.85 9.44
C LEU A 173 6.57 0.33 7.98
N PRO A 174 7.05 1.17 7.04
CA PRO A 174 7.12 0.82 5.64
C PRO A 174 8.06 -0.37 5.40
N ILE A 175 7.65 -1.27 4.51
CA ILE A 175 8.48 -2.36 3.97
C ILE A 175 8.50 -2.23 2.45
N SER A 176 9.64 -2.51 1.83
CA SER A 176 9.72 -2.81 0.40
C SER A 176 10.15 -4.24 0.16
N MET A 177 9.85 -4.77 -1.03
CA MET A 177 10.31 -6.10 -1.44
C MET A 177 10.90 -6.04 -2.85
N SER A 178 11.91 -6.86 -3.12
CA SER A 178 12.36 -7.14 -4.47
C SER A 178 12.79 -8.59 -4.62
N SER A 179 12.58 -9.16 -5.81
CA SER A 179 13.06 -10.51 -6.13
C SER A 179 13.75 -10.55 -7.48
N THR A 180 14.65 -11.51 -7.62
CA THR A 180 15.24 -11.90 -8.90
C THR A 180 15.01 -13.39 -9.09
N GLY A 181 14.71 -13.80 -10.30
CA GLY A 181 14.54 -15.20 -10.65
C GLY A 181 14.10 -15.38 -12.10
N SER A 182 13.38 -16.46 -12.36
CA SER A 182 12.83 -16.76 -13.69
C SER A 182 11.82 -15.73 -14.19
N GLY A 183 11.14 -15.02 -13.28
CA GLY A 183 10.22 -13.93 -13.60
C GLY A 183 10.94 -12.61 -13.88
N GLY A 184 12.27 -12.59 -13.93
CA GLY A 184 13.06 -11.35 -14.01
C GLY A 184 13.21 -10.67 -12.65
N THR A 185 13.50 -9.37 -12.67
CA THR A 185 13.52 -8.56 -11.46
C THR A 185 12.16 -7.95 -11.20
N GLN A 186 11.61 -8.17 -10.00
CA GLN A 186 10.34 -7.62 -9.55
C GLN A 186 10.55 -6.81 -8.28
N SER A 187 9.69 -5.82 -8.05
CA SER A 187 9.77 -4.98 -6.87
C SER A 187 8.41 -4.42 -6.47
N VAL A 188 8.22 -4.29 -5.16
CA VAL A 188 7.09 -3.62 -4.52
C VAL A 188 7.66 -2.50 -3.66
N SER A 189 7.25 -1.29 -3.96
CA SER A 189 7.73 -0.08 -3.30
C SER A 189 7.17 0.04 -1.88
N PRO A 190 7.93 0.64 -0.94
CA PRO A 190 7.41 0.94 0.38
C PRO A 190 6.42 2.09 0.34
N LEU A 191 5.67 2.28 1.42
CA LEU A 191 5.01 3.57 1.66
C LEU A 191 6.06 4.70 1.68
N PRO A 192 5.73 5.88 1.12
CA PRO A 192 6.59 7.05 1.21
C PRO A 192 6.89 7.44 2.65
N SER A 193 8.01 8.14 2.85
CA SER A 193 8.31 8.75 4.15
C SER A 193 7.16 9.67 4.59
N GLY A 194 6.87 9.68 5.89
CA GLY A 194 5.75 10.46 6.45
C GLY A 194 4.35 9.90 6.19
N ALA A 195 4.16 8.95 5.27
CA ALA A 195 2.82 8.46 4.90
C ALA A 195 2.03 7.92 6.10
N LEU A 196 2.66 7.16 7.01
CA LEU A 196 2.00 6.65 8.22
C LEU A 196 1.43 7.80 9.08
N ALA A 197 2.22 8.84 9.32
CA ALA A 197 1.80 10.01 10.10
C ALA A 197 0.69 10.80 9.38
N SER A 198 0.79 10.94 8.06
CA SER A 198 -0.22 11.63 7.24
C SER A 198 -1.54 10.88 7.18
N ILE A 199 -1.51 9.54 7.16
CA ILE A 199 -2.72 8.70 7.25
C ILE A 199 -3.36 8.85 8.63
N ALA A 200 -2.57 8.77 9.70
CA ALA A 200 -3.07 8.96 11.06
C ALA A 200 -3.72 10.34 11.26
N SER A 201 -3.03 11.40 10.83
CA SER A 201 -3.56 12.77 10.91
C SER A 201 -4.82 12.94 10.06
N GLY A 202 -4.86 12.34 8.88
CA GLY A 202 -6.04 12.34 8.02
C GLY A 202 -7.25 11.67 8.65
N LEU A 203 -7.06 10.57 9.39
CA LEU A 203 -8.13 9.90 10.12
C LEU A 203 -8.61 10.69 11.33
N GLN A 204 -7.70 11.32 12.07
CA GLN A 204 -8.07 12.22 13.17
C GLN A 204 -8.87 13.42 12.66
N ALA A 205 -8.46 14.01 11.53
CA ALA A 205 -9.20 15.08 10.87
C ALA A 205 -10.58 14.61 10.37
N GLN A 206 -10.65 13.37 9.86
CA GLN A 206 -11.92 12.78 9.44
C GLN A 206 -12.88 12.60 10.61
N HIS A 207 -12.41 12.06 11.74
CA HIS A 207 -13.20 11.99 12.98
C HIS A 207 -13.70 13.36 13.42
N ALA A 208 -12.85 14.39 13.39
CA ALA A 208 -13.26 15.75 13.73
C ALA A 208 -14.35 16.31 12.79
N SER A 209 -14.43 15.80 11.55
CA SER A 209 -15.41 16.22 10.55
C SER A 209 -16.75 15.49 10.67
N ASP A 210 -16.76 14.19 10.93
CA ASP A 210 -17.96 13.34 10.85
C ASP A 210 -18.35 12.63 12.16
N GLY A 211 -17.49 12.69 13.19
CA GLY A 211 -17.70 12.05 14.49
C GLY A 211 -17.56 10.52 14.48
N ALA A 212 -17.34 9.88 13.33
CA ALA A 212 -17.11 8.44 13.26
C ALA A 212 -15.73 8.10 13.86
N PRO A 213 -15.52 6.88 14.41
CA PRO A 213 -14.36 6.55 15.25
C PRO A 213 -13.04 6.33 14.49
N TRP A 214 -12.75 7.13 13.48
CA TRP A 214 -11.53 7.07 12.67
C TRP A 214 -10.26 7.33 13.50
N ASP A 215 -10.33 8.22 14.50
CA ASP A 215 -9.23 8.52 15.43
C ASP A 215 -8.85 7.31 16.28
N ARG A 216 -9.81 6.44 16.60
CA ARG A 216 -9.62 5.21 17.41
C ARG A 216 -8.78 4.14 16.69
N LEU A 217 -8.54 4.32 15.39
CA LEU A 217 -7.67 3.45 14.60
C LEU A 217 -6.19 3.80 14.77
N VAL A 218 -5.87 5.00 15.26
CA VAL A 218 -4.49 5.47 15.41
C VAL A 218 -3.90 4.95 16.72
N VAL A 219 -2.78 4.25 16.63
CA VAL A 219 -2.04 3.72 17.77
C VAL A 219 -0.75 4.49 17.94
N THR A 220 -0.55 5.07 19.11
CA THR A 220 0.63 5.84 19.47
C THR A 220 1.41 5.19 20.61
N ASP A 221 2.68 5.55 20.73
CA ASP A 221 3.46 5.28 21.93
C ASP A 221 3.17 6.32 23.04
N SER A 222 3.85 6.17 24.17
CA SER A 222 3.69 7.09 25.31
C SER A 222 4.15 8.53 25.05
N SER A 223 4.94 8.77 23.99
CA SER A 223 5.33 10.11 23.57
C SER A 223 4.31 10.76 22.63
N GLY A 224 3.34 9.98 22.14
CA GLY A 224 2.37 10.41 21.13
C GLY A 224 2.82 10.16 19.69
N ALA A 225 3.99 9.54 19.46
CA ALA A 225 4.43 9.18 18.13
C ALA A 225 3.58 8.02 17.58
N VAL A 226 3.19 8.10 16.30
CA VAL A 226 2.36 7.08 15.65
C VAL A 226 3.18 5.81 15.43
N LEU A 227 2.72 4.71 16.04
CA LEU A 227 3.30 3.37 15.84
C LEU A 227 2.67 2.67 14.64
N ARG A 228 1.35 2.77 14.51
CA ARG A 228 0.57 2.16 13.43
C ARG A 228 -0.82 2.79 13.34
N VAL A 229 -1.49 2.55 12.22
CA VAL A 229 -2.90 2.82 12.00
C VAL A 229 -3.57 1.49 11.70
N MET A 230 -4.53 1.08 12.52
CA MET A 230 -5.31 -0.14 12.33
C MET A 230 -6.34 0.05 11.21
N SER A 231 -6.67 -1.00 10.49
CA SER A 231 -7.83 -0.96 9.60
C SER A 231 -9.14 -0.93 10.41
N PRO A 232 -10.26 -0.47 9.82
CA PRO A 232 -11.54 -0.42 10.53
C PRO A 232 -12.03 -1.77 11.06
N SER A 233 -11.61 -2.88 10.44
CA SER A 233 -11.93 -4.24 10.89
C SER A 233 -11.29 -4.61 12.23
N HIS A 234 -10.25 -3.88 12.64
CA HIS A 234 -9.59 -4.00 13.94
C HIS A 234 -9.94 -2.83 14.87
N SER A 235 -10.98 -2.05 14.55
CA SER A 235 -11.43 -0.96 15.40
C SER A 235 -11.81 -1.46 16.80
N PRO A 236 -11.34 -0.80 17.88
CA PRO A 236 -11.75 -1.16 19.25
C PRO A 236 -13.18 -0.72 19.58
N VAL A 237 -13.81 0.04 18.69
CA VAL A 237 -15.18 0.54 18.84
C VAL A 237 -15.98 0.30 17.57
N ASP A 238 -17.28 0.06 17.73
CA ASP A 238 -18.18 -0.16 16.60
C ASP A 238 -18.43 1.16 15.83
N PHE A 239 -18.44 1.08 14.50
CA PHE A 239 -18.84 2.18 13.62
C PHE A 239 -20.37 2.33 13.56
N GLY A 240 -21.12 1.36 14.08
CA GLY A 240 -22.59 1.42 14.19
C GLY A 240 -23.26 1.69 12.85
N GLY A 241 -24.18 2.65 12.83
CA GLY A 241 -24.95 3.06 11.64
C GLY A 241 -24.20 3.96 10.65
N TYR A 242 -22.86 4.04 10.69
CA TYR A 242 -22.06 4.92 9.81
C TYR A 242 -22.45 4.82 8.32
N TRP A 243 -22.81 3.62 7.85
CA TRP A 243 -23.16 3.37 6.46
C TRP A 243 -24.63 3.55 6.12
N ASP A 244 -25.52 3.76 7.10
CA ASP A 244 -26.97 3.69 6.93
C ASP A 244 -27.47 4.66 5.87
N ASP A 245 -27.01 5.90 5.88
CA ASP A 245 -27.42 6.94 4.92
C ASP A 245 -26.97 6.62 3.49
N TYR A 246 -25.74 6.12 3.31
CA TYR A 246 -25.27 5.68 1.99
C TYR A 246 -26.05 4.45 1.50
N LEU A 247 -26.24 3.44 2.36
CA LEU A 247 -26.99 2.23 2.02
C LEU A 247 -28.46 2.50 1.73
N ASN A 248 -29.08 3.45 2.43
CA ASN A 248 -30.44 3.91 2.15
C ASN A 248 -30.53 4.50 0.73
N ARG A 249 -29.61 5.40 0.37
CA ARG A 249 -29.54 5.97 -0.98
C ARG A 249 -29.29 4.91 -2.06
N VAL A 250 -28.34 4.00 -1.83
CA VAL A 250 -28.04 2.88 -2.74
C VAL A 250 -29.30 2.03 -2.94
N TRP A 251 -29.95 1.58 -1.88
CA TRP A 251 -31.13 0.71 -2.00
C TRP A 251 -32.31 1.43 -2.67
N SER A 252 -32.53 2.70 -2.37
CA SER A 252 -33.56 3.50 -3.04
C SER A 252 -33.27 3.67 -4.53
N HIS A 253 -32.02 3.94 -4.91
CA HIS A 253 -31.63 4.10 -6.31
C HIS A 253 -31.84 2.79 -7.10
N TYR A 254 -31.33 1.68 -6.57
CA TYR A 254 -31.40 0.38 -7.23
C TYR A 254 -32.76 -0.33 -7.13
N ALA A 255 -33.78 0.30 -6.51
CA ALA A 255 -35.16 -0.16 -6.58
C ALA A 255 -35.77 -0.03 -7.98
N SER A 256 -35.36 0.99 -8.75
CA SER A 256 -35.82 1.22 -10.12
C SER A 256 -34.69 1.22 -11.15
N THR A 257 -33.43 1.24 -10.73
CA THR A 257 -32.27 1.19 -11.61
C THR A 257 -31.60 -0.18 -11.53
N PRO A 258 -31.30 -0.86 -12.65
CA PRO A 258 -30.57 -2.12 -12.62
C PRO A 258 -29.11 -1.94 -12.20
N LEU A 259 -28.64 -2.77 -11.26
CA LEU A 259 -27.23 -2.97 -10.91
C LEU A 259 -26.71 -4.22 -11.61
N THR A 260 -25.67 -4.08 -12.43
CA THR A 260 -24.94 -5.20 -13.03
C THR A 260 -23.62 -5.40 -12.31
N ILE A 261 -23.34 -6.63 -11.91
CA ILE A 261 -22.06 -7.04 -11.34
C ILE A 261 -21.45 -8.14 -12.22
N ASN A 262 -20.28 -7.86 -12.80
CA ASN A 262 -19.45 -8.83 -13.50
C ASN A 262 -18.64 -9.64 -12.48
N GLY A 263 -18.91 -10.95 -12.41
CA GLY A 263 -18.18 -11.88 -11.54
C GLY A 263 -16.73 -12.14 -11.99
N GLN A 264 -16.40 -11.80 -13.25
CA GLN A 264 -15.10 -12.00 -13.89
C GLN A 264 -14.66 -13.49 -13.91
N GLY A 265 -13.55 -13.82 -14.56
CA GLY A 265 -12.98 -15.18 -14.52
C GLY A 265 -13.88 -16.30 -15.06
N GLY A 266 -14.79 -16.00 -15.99
CA GLY A 266 -15.73 -16.96 -16.58
C GLY A 266 -17.06 -17.13 -15.82
N ILE A 267 -17.24 -16.45 -14.67
CA ILE A 267 -18.48 -16.48 -13.88
C ILE A 267 -19.65 -15.77 -14.59
N GLY A 268 -19.36 -14.81 -15.46
CA GLY A 268 -20.37 -14.01 -16.15
C GLY A 268 -20.87 -12.82 -15.32
N SER A 269 -21.84 -12.09 -15.87
CA SER A 269 -22.44 -10.92 -15.25
C SER A 269 -23.86 -11.20 -14.78
N TYR A 270 -24.22 -10.61 -13.64
CA TYR A 270 -25.53 -10.74 -13.04
C TYR A 270 -26.14 -9.36 -12.84
N THR A 271 -27.38 -9.18 -13.29
CA THR A 271 -28.11 -7.91 -13.16
C THR A 271 -29.27 -8.08 -12.20
N GLY A 272 -29.43 -7.11 -11.29
CA GLY A 272 -30.43 -7.13 -10.25
C GLY A 272 -31.02 -5.76 -9.93
N THR A 273 -32.13 -5.79 -9.21
CA THR A 273 -32.79 -4.60 -8.63
C THR A 273 -33.14 -4.90 -7.17
N VAL A 274 -33.41 -3.87 -6.39
CA VAL A 274 -33.88 -4.05 -5.01
C VAL A 274 -35.32 -4.56 -5.03
N SER A 275 -35.55 -5.68 -4.34
CA SER A 275 -36.87 -6.24 -4.07
C SER A 275 -36.97 -6.54 -2.57
N GLY A 276 -37.96 -5.96 -1.91
CA GLY A 276 -38.05 -5.97 -0.45
C GLY A 276 -36.84 -5.25 0.18
N ASN A 277 -36.06 -5.98 0.98
CA ASN A 277 -34.87 -5.44 1.66
C ASN A 277 -33.53 -5.85 1.02
N ALA A 278 -33.54 -6.54 -0.13
CA ALA A 278 -32.35 -7.11 -0.75
C ALA A 278 -32.21 -6.73 -2.22
N ILE A 279 -30.99 -6.66 -2.71
CA ILE A 279 -30.70 -6.65 -4.14
C ILE A 279 -30.85 -8.09 -4.66
N VAL A 280 -31.77 -8.30 -5.61
CA VAL A 280 -32.04 -9.62 -6.19
C VAL A 280 -31.44 -9.68 -7.59
N PHE A 281 -30.36 -10.44 -7.73
CA PHE A 281 -29.70 -10.69 -9.00
C PHE A 281 -30.37 -11.85 -9.74
N SER A 282 -30.85 -11.59 -10.96
CA SER A 282 -31.52 -12.60 -11.78
C SER A 282 -30.58 -13.77 -12.08
N GLY A 283 -31.04 -15.00 -11.85
CA GLY A 283 -30.29 -16.23 -12.15
C GLY A 283 -29.12 -16.53 -11.19
N LEU A 284 -28.90 -15.71 -10.16
CA LEU A 284 -27.86 -15.96 -9.16
C LEU A 284 -28.38 -16.87 -8.04
N ASN A 285 -27.71 -18.00 -7.80
CA ASN A 285 -27.92 -18.78 -6.58
C ASN A 285 -27.24 -18.06 -5.39
N THR A 286 -28.02 -17.65 -4.40
CA THR A 286 -27.53 -16.93 -3.22
C THR A 286 -27.04 -17.83 -2.09
N ASN A 287 -27.10 -19.16 -2.27
CA ASN A 287 -26.81 -20.17 -1.24
C ASN A 287 -27.58 -19.90 0.07
N GLY A 288 -28.79 -19.37 -0.02
CA GLY A 288 -29.62 -19.04 1.14
C GLY A 288 -29.27 -17.74 1.87
N VAL A 289 -28.26 -16.99 1.40
CA VAL A 289 -27.83 -15.72 2.04
C VAL A 289 -28.14 -14.53 1.12
N PRO A 290 -29.24 -13.79 1.33
CA PRO A 290 -29.63 -12.67 0.49
C PRO A 290 -28.68 -11.46 0.60
N PHE A 291 -28.59 -10.64 -0.46
CA PHE A 291 -27.85 -9.38 -0.44
C PHE A 291 -28.70 -8.25 0.19
N THR A 292 -28.99 -8.38 1.48
CA THR A 292 -29.61 -7.31 2.30
C THR A 292 -28.64 -6.16 2.55
N LYS A 293 -29.11 -5.05 3.14
CA LYS A 293 -28.21 -3.98 3.60
C LYS A 293 -27.18 -4.55 4.61
N PRO A 294 -25.87 -4.41 4.35
CA PRO A 294 -24.82 -4.84 5.27
C PRO A 294 -24.65 -3.88 6.45
N SER A 295 -24.06 -4.36 7.54
CA SER A 295 -23.53 -3.53 8.63
C SER A 295 -22.15 -2.95 8.30
N ALA A 296 -21.64 -2.04 9.14
CA ALA A 296 -20.27 -1.54 9.02
C ALA A 296 -19.22 -2.67 9.11
N VAL A 297 -19.43 -3.64 10.01
CA VAL A 297 -18.55 -4.81 10.16
C VAL A 297 -18.55 -5.65 8.89
N ASP A 298 -19.71 -5.85 8.25
CA ASP A 298 -19.80 -6.61 7.00
C ASP A 298 -19.05 -5.90 5.86
N ILE A 299 -19.18 -4.56 5.76
CA ILE A 299 -18.50 -3.78 4.71
C ILE A 299 -17.00 -3.79 4.92
N PHE A 300 -16.50 -3.40 6.09
CA PHE A 300 -15.06 -3.31 6.33
C PHE A 300 -14.38 -4.69 6.32
N GLY A 301 -15.05 -5.72 6.84
CA GLY A 301 -14.51 -7.08 6.93
C GLY A 301 -14.69 -7.92 5.67
N CYS A 302 -15.65 -7.58 4.80
CA CYS A 302 -15.98 -8.30 3.56
C CYS A 302 -16.19 -9.83 3.74
N ALA A 303 -16.57 -10.30 4.93
CA ALA A 303 -16.55 -11.72 5.25
C ALA A 303 -17.82 -12.25 5.93
N SER A 304 -18.76 -11.36 6.27
CA SER A 304 -19.95 -11.69 7.05
C SER A 304 -21.23 -11.11 6.44
N GLY A 305 -22.37 -11.52 7.02
CA GLY A 305 -23.68 -11.05 6.63
C GLY A 305 -23.96 -11.23 5.13
N PRO A 306 -24.53 -10.24 4.44
CA PRO A 306 -24.84 -10.34 3.02
C PRO A 306 -23.58 -10.42 2.13
N LEU A 307 -22.42 -9.98 2.66
CA LEU A 307 -21.13 -9.95 1.96
C LEU A 307 -20.26 -11.19 2.23
N TYR A 308 -20.79 -12.21 2.91
CA TYR A 308 -20.14 -13.51 3.07
C TYR A 308 -19.67 -14.07 1.71
N ASN A 309 -18.43 -14.54 1.66
CA ASN A 309 -17.87 -15.16 0.45
C ASN A 309 -17.97 -16.70 0.54
N SER A 310 -18.79 -17.29 -0.33
CA SER A 310 -19.02 -18.74 -0.44
C SER A 310 -17.93 -19.52 -1.19
N GLY A 311 -16.81 -18.88 -1.52
CA GLY A 311 -15.68 -19.48 -2.20
C GLY A 311 -15.63 -19.12 -3.68
N SER A 312 -15.33 -20.09 -4.52
CA SER A 312 -15.09 -19.90 -5.97
C SER A 312 -16.36 -19.87 -6.82
N ASP A 313 -17.54 -19.83 -6.20
CA ASP A 313 -18.81 -19.84 -6.91
C ASP A 313 -19.24 -18.43 -7.32
N ALA A 314 -20.32 -18.36 -8.12
CA ALA A 314 -20.84 -17.09 -8.62
C ALA A 314 -21.21 -16.13 -7.47
N ARG A 315 -21.84 -16.63 -6.41
CA ARG A 315 -22.21 -15.81 -5.25
C ARG A 315 -20.97 -15.19 -4.59
N GLY A 316 -19.93 -15.98 -4.32
CA GLY A 316 -18.68 -15.51 -3.73
C GLY A 316 -18.01 -14.45 -4.59
N ALA A 317 -18.04 -14.63 -5.92
CA ALA A 317 -17.55 -13.63 -6.86
C ALA A 317 -18.35 -12.32 -6.78
N ILE A 318 -19.68 -12.37 -6.81
CA ILE A 318 -20.56 -11.20 -6.73
C ILE A 318 -20.44 -10.49 -5.38
N ALA A 319 -20.35 -11.23 -4.27
CA ALA A 319 -20.14 -10.68 -2.94
C ALA A 319 -18.84 -9.89 -2.83
N ALA A 320 -17.74 -10.41 -3.38
CA ALA A 320 -16.46 -9.72 -3.40
C ALA A 320 -16.53 -8.38 -4.16
N ARG A 321 -17.20 -8.34 -5.33
CA ARG A 321 -17.34 -7.11 -6.12
C ARG A 321 -18.25 -6.10 -5.43
N LEU A 322 -19.34 -6.56 -4.83
CA LEU A 322 -20.24 -5.69 -4.06
C LEU A 322 -19.52 -5.12 -2.83
N ALA A 323 -18.74 -5.93 -2.12
CA ALA A 323 -17.94 -5.48 -0.98
C ALA A 323 -16.91 -4.41 -1.38
N ALA A 324 -16.21 -4.59 -2.51
CA ALA A 324 -15.29 -3.59 -3.02
C ALA A 324 -16.00 -2.28 -3.43
N ALA A 325 -17.15 -2.37 -4.10
CA ALA A 325 -17.94 -1.20 -4.49
C ALA A 325 -18.49 -0.42 -3.27
N LEU A 326 -18.86 -1.13 -2.20
CA LEU A 326 -19.31 -0.51 -0.95
C LEU A 326 -18.17 0.18 -0.20
N ASN A 327 -17.01 -0.48 -0.03
CA ASN A 327 -15.83 0.13 0.59
C ASN A 327 -15.40 1.42 -0.13
N ARG A 328 -15.51 1.45 -1.46
CA ARG A 328 -15.16 2.58 -2.31
C ARG A 328 -16.28 3.60 -2.50
N SER A 329 -17.46 3.36 -1.90
CA SER A 329 -18.68 4.15 -2.10
C SER A 329 -18.98 4.48 -3.56
N SER A 330 -18.79 3.49 -4.45
CA SER A 330 -18.77 3.70 -5.88
C SER A 330 -20.08 3.33 -6.58
N LEU A 331 -21.11 2.93 -5.83
CA LEU A 331 -22.38 2.48 -6.41
C LEU A 331 -23.26 3.64 -6.89
N LEU A 332 -23.04 4.88 -6.43
CA LEU A 332 -23.89 6.02 -6.80
C LEU A 332 -23.21 7.03 -7.73
N VAL A 333 -21.95 6.80 -8.09
CA VAL A 333 -21.23 7.66 -9.05
C VAL A 333 -21.63 7.30 -10.49
N PRO A 334 -21.40 8.18 -11.49
CA PRO A 334 -21.67 7.86 -12.88
C PRO A 334 -20.95 6.56 -13.33
N GLY A 335 -21.70 5.61 -13.89
CA GLY A 335 -21.20 4.27 -14.25
C GLY A 335 -21.20 3.25 -13.10
N GLY A 336 -21.52 3.67 -11.87
CA GLY A 336 -21.54 2.84 -10.68
C GLY A 336 -22.57 1.70 -10.68
N ASN A 337 -23.53 1.74 -11.61
CA ASN A 337 -24.48 0.67 -11.85
C ASN A 337 -23.92 -0.52 -12.65
N ASN A 338 -22.65 -0.44 -13.08
CA ASN A 338 -21.93 -1.55 -13.70
C ASN A 338 -20.61 -1.78 -12.97
N GLN A 339 -20.53 -2.82 -12.13
CA GLN A 339 -19.38 -3.08 -11.28
C GLN A 339 -18.61 -4.34 -11.72
N PRO A 340 -17.27 -4.37 -11.65
CA PRO A 340 -16.39 -3.21 -11.43
C PRO A 340 -16.11 -2.40 -12.71
N ASP A 341 -16.64 -2.84 -13.86
CA ASP A 341 -16.18 -2.41 -15.20
C ASP A 341 -16.65 -1.00 -15.63
N GLY A 342 -17.66 -0.43 -14.98
CA GLY A 342 -18.21 0.88 -15.31
C GLY A 342 -17.46 2.06 -14.71
N LEU A 343 -16.35 1.79 -14.01
CA LEU A 343 -15.65 2.78 -13.19
C LEU A 343 -14.15 2.79 -13.43
N THR A 344 -13.53 3.90 -13.06
CA THR A 344 -12.06 4.05 -12.96
C THR A 344 -11.66 4.37 -11.52
N PRO A 345 -10.40 4.09 -11.11
CA PRO A 345 -9.93 4.38 -9.76
C PRO A 345 -10.13 5.84 -9.31
N SER A 346 -10.09 6.81 -10.23
CA SER A 346 -10.35 8.22 -9.93
C SER A 346 -11.78 8.50 -9.44
N GLN A 347 -12.71 7.57 -9.63
CA GLN A 347 -14.10 7.69 -9.18
C GLN A 347 -14.36 7.00 -7.84
N TYR A 348 -13.34 6.42 -7.20
CA TYR A 348 -13.48 5.83 -5.87
C TYR A 348 -13.51 6.91 -4.79
N TYR A 349 -14.18 6.62 -3.67
CA TYR A 349 -14.20 7.44 -2.46
C TYR A 349 -14.74 8.88 -2.65
N GLN A 350 -15.64 9.07 -3.63
CA GLN A 350 -16.22 10.38 -3.93
C GLN A 350 -17.41 10.74 -3.01
N ASP A 351 -18.04 9.74 -2.39
CA ASP A 351 -19.09 9.96 -1.40
C ASP A 351 -18.48 10.33 -0.04
N SER A 352 -19.14 11.22 0.70
CA SER A 352 -18.71 11.61 2.04
C SER A 352 -18.79 10.48 3.05
N ILE A 353 -19.63 9.45 2.81
CA ILE A 353 -19.66 8.22 3.61
C ILE A 353 -18.89 7.16 2.83
N THR A 354 -17.65 6.91 3.22
CA THR A 354 -16.79 5.91 2.58
C THR A 354 -15.79 5.27 3.53
N ASN A 355 -15.02 4.28 3.06
CA ASN A 355 -13.90 3.75 3.83
C ASN A 355 -12.74 4.76 3.79
N HIS A 356 -12.73 5.70 4.73
CA HIS A 356 -11.73 6.77 4.77
C HIS A 356 -10.32 6.26 5.10
N TYR A 357 -10.19 5.13 5.80
CA TYR A 357 -8.91 4.43 5.93
C TYR A 357 -8.37 4.04 4.55
N ALA A 358 -9.16 3.33 3.74
CA ALA A 358 -8.73 2.91 2.41
C ALA A 358 -8.45 4.09 1.48
N ARG A 359 -9.30 5.12 1.51
CA ARG A 359 -9.08 6.39 0.78
C ARG A 359 -7.72 7.00 1.10
N LEU A 360 -7.35 7.07 2.39
CA LEU A 360 -6.09 7.65 2.83
C LEU A 360 -4.91 6.73 2.51
N VAL A 361 -5.04 5.41 2.67
CA VAL A 361 -4.03 4.45 2.23
C VAL A 361 -3.73 4.62 0.74
N HIS A 362 -4.75 4.62 -0.12
CA HIS A 362 -4.59 4.80 -1.57
C HIS A 362 -4.09 6.19 -1.98
N LYS A 363 -4.21 7.20 -1.13
CA LYS A 363 -3.61 8.52 -1.38
C LYS A 363 -2.08 8.45 -1.36
N TYR A 364 -1.49 7.59 -0.53
CA TYR A 364 -0.03 7.53 -0.32
C TYR A 364 0.62 6.23 -0.82
N ALA A 365 -0.12 5.12 -0.85
CA ALA A 365 0.36 3.84 -1.35
C ALA A 365 0.20 3.78 -2.88
N SER A 366 1.29 3.48 -3.58
CA SER A 366 1.23 3.19 -5.02
C SER A 366 0.66 1.80 -5.33
N ILE A 367 0.73 0.88 -4.36
CA ILE A 367 0.30 -0.52 -4.50
C ILE A 367 0.05 -1.15 -3.11
N GLY A 368 -0.77 -2.19 -3.05
CA GLY A 368 -1.10 -2.93 -1.83
C GLY A 368 -2.59 -2.84 -1.46
N TYR A 369 -3.07 -3.84 -0.73
CA TYR A 369 -4.47 -3.96 -0.33
C TYR A 369 -4.81 -3.09 0.88
N ALA A 370 -5.81 -2.20 0.78
CA ALA A 370 -6.31 -1.47 1.93
C ALA A 370 -7.47 -2.17 2.66
N PHE A 371 -8.18 -3.08 2.00
CA PHE A 371 -9.26 -3.88 2.57
C PHE A 371 -9.39 -5.21 1.79
N PRO A 372 -10.13 -6.21 2.30
CA PRO A 372 -10.29 -7.47 1.58
C PRO A 372 -11.03 -7.24 0.24
N TYR A 373 -10.54 -7.82 -0.84
CA TYR A 373 -11.05 -7.63 -2.22
C TYR A 373 -10.72 -6.27 -2.86
N ASP A 374 -9.73 -5.56 -2.35
CA ASP A 374 -9.22 -4.35 -2.99
C ASP A 374 -8.47 -4.63 -4.33
N ASP A 375 -8.18 -5.90 -4.65
CA ASP A 375 -7.77 -6.36 -5.98
C ASP A 375 -8.91 -6.38 -7.02
N VAL A 376 -10.16 -6.24 -6.59
CA VAL A 376 -11.27 -6.10 -7.53
C VAL A 376 -11.09 -4.78 -8.28
N GLY A 377 -10.81 -4.87 -9.58
CA GLY A 377 -10.75 -3.73 -10.49
C GLY A 377 -11.50 -4.00 -11.79
N PRO A 378 -11.68 -2.98 -12.63
CA PRO A 378 -12.21 -3.15 -13.98
C PRO A 378 -11.48 -4.26 -14.72
N THR A 379 -12.21 -5.04 -15.52
CA THR A 379 -11.66 -6.16 -16.26
C THR A 379 -10.49 -5.72 -17.14
N GLY A 380 -9.35 -6.40 -16.99
CA GLY A 380 -8.11 -6.07 -17.69
C GLY A 380 -7.22 -5.06 -16.97
N SER A 381 -7.62 -4.53 -15.81
CA SER A 381 -6.76 -3.67 -14.99
C SER A 381 -5.52 -4.42 -14.53
N ALA A 382 -4.42 -3.68 -14.38
CA ALA A 382 -3.21 -4.23 -13.78
C ALA A 382 -3.47 -4.66 -12.32
N PRO A 383 -2.81 -5.72 -11.83
CA PRO A 383 -2.84 -6.07 -10.42
C PRO A 383 -2.33 -4.91 -9.55
N VAL A 384 -3.05 -4.62 -8.46
CA VAL A 384 -2.69 -3.59 -7.48
C VAL A 384 -2.40 -4.19 -6.11
N ASP A 385 -2.25 -5.51 -6.04
CA ASP A 385 -2.17 -6.30 -4.83
C ASP A 385 -0.81 -6.26 -4.11
N GLY A 386 0.15 -5.51 -4.66
CA GLY A 386 1.44 -5.28 -4.00
C GLY A 386 2.24 -6.55 -3.89
N HIS A 387 2.13 -7.43 -4.88
CA HIS A 387 2.75 -8.75 -4.87
C HIS A 387 3.96 -8.85 -5.81
N ILE A 388 4.82 -9.81 -5.50
CA ILE A 388 5.77 -10.42 -6.41
C ILE A 388 5.39 -11.89 -6.60
N GLN A 389 5.57 -12.41 -7.80
CA GLN A 389 5.40 -13.84 -8.09
C GLN A 389 6.50 -14.36 -9.02
N ASP A 390 7.33 -15.29 -8.54
CA ASP A 390 8.41 -15.88 -9.34
C ASP A 390 8.40 -17.41 -9.26
N GLY A 391 8.35 -18.09 -10.42
CA GLY A 391 8.33 -19.55 -10.52
C GLY A 391 9.63 -20.23 -10.08
N ALA A 392 10.75 -19.54 -10.16
CA ALA A 392 12.08 -19.97 -9.73
C ALA A 392 12.89 -18.76 -9.23
N PRO A 393 12.59 -18.28 -8.00
CA PRO A 393 13.31 -17.18 -7.39
C PRO A 393 14.74 -17.60 -7.06
N THR A 394 15.71 -16.75 -7.35
CA THR A 394 17.13 -16.92 -6.98
C THR A 394 17.55 -15.98 -5.85
N SER A 395 16.78 -14.91 -5.59
CA SER A 395 16.93 -14.06 -4.42
C SER A 395 15.63 -13.34 -4.10
N TRP A 396 15.38 -13.12 -2.82
CA TRP A 396 14.31 -12.25 -2.33
C TRP A 396 14.87 -11.30 -1.27
N THR A 397 14.64 -10.01 -1.42
CA THR A 397 15.06 -8.96 -0.48
C THR A 397 13.83 -8.30 0.11
N ILE A 398 13.83 -8.12 1.43
CA ILE A 398 12.84 -7.36 2.17
C ILE A 398 13.57 -6.27 2.93
N THR A 399 13.15 -5.02 2.76
CA THR A 399 13.77 -3.86 3.40
C THR A 399 12.78 -3.18 4.30
N LEU A 400 13.10 -3.05 5.59
CA LEU A 400 12.37 -2.20 6.53
C LEU A 400 12.82 -0.75 6.34
N GLY A 401 11.89 0.17 6.13
CA GLY A 401 12.17 1.59 5.99
C GLY A 401 11.48 2.23 4.80
N ALA A 402 11.29 3.55 4.88
CA ALA A 402 10.77 4.33 3.77
C ALA A 402 11.81 4.31 2.63
N GLY A 403 11.35 4.38 1.39
CA GLY A 403 12.25 4.54 0.25
C GLY A 403 13.04 5.85 0.40
N GLY A 404 14.30 5.74 0.83
CA GLY A 404 15.23 6.85 0.99
C GLY A 404 15.37 7.36 2.44
N SER A 405 16.38 6.87 3.15
CA SER A 405 17.19 7.60 4.17
C SER A 405 18.25 6.64 4.74
N GLY A 406 19.40 6.58 4.07
CA GLY A 406 20.59 5.87 4.54
C GLY A 406 21.80 6.37 3.76
N GLY A 407 22.57 7.28 4.37
CA GLY A 407 23.77 7.84 3.76
C GLY A 407 24.88 6.80 3.62
N GLY A 408 25.52 6.74 2.45
CA GLY A 408 26.75 5.98 2.20
C GLY A 408 26.75 5.25 0.85
N PRO A 409 27.79 5.36 0.01
CA PRO A 409 27.67 5.30 -1.45
C PRO A 409 27.68 3.86 -1.98
N GLY A 410 26.69 3.51 -2.80
CA GLY A 410 26.70 2.21 -3.50
C GLY A 410 25.39 1.88 -4.20
N GLY A 411 25.21 2.43 -5.40
CA GLY A 411 24.32 2.03 -6.51
C GLY A 411 23.13 1.10 -6.26
N GLY A 412 21.92 1.62 -6.51
CA GLY A 412 20.72 0.85 -6.86
C GLY A 412 19.43 1.28 -6.14
N SER A 413 19.01 2.54 -6.26
CA SER A 413 17.74 3.05 -5.71
C SER A 413 16.60 2.93 -6.74
N GLY A 414 15.43 2.44 -6.33
CA GLY A 414 14.21 2.56 -7.14
C GLY A 414 13.85 4.03 -7.36
N ASN A 415 13.40 4.35 -8.57
CA ASN A 415 13.20 5.73 -9.00
C ASN A 415 11.85 6.30 -8.51
N VAL A 416 11.77 7.60 -8.24
CA VAL A 416 10.53 8.34 -7.95
C VAL A 416 9.90 8.76 -9.28
N SER A 417 8.66 8.37 -9.60
CA SER A 417 8.05 8.77 -10.88
C SER A 417 7.86 10.29 -10.97
N ALA A 418 8.35 10.89 -12.06
CA ALA A 418 8.14 12.30 -12.40
C ALA A 418 6.65 12.67 -12.50
N TYR A 419 5.82 11.69 -12.87
CA TYR A 419 4.38 11.87 -13.09
C TYR A 419 3.54 11.73 -11.81
N SER A 420 4.18 11.46 -10.68
CA SER A 420 3.54 11.52 -9.36
C SER A 420 3.57 12.94 -8.80
N THR A 421 2.77 13.21 -7.76
CA THR A 421 2.92 14.45 -6.98
C THR A 421 4.10 14.29 -6.04
N ILE A 422 5.13 15.10 -6.22
CA ILE A 422 6.34 15.12 -5.41
C ILE A 422 6.23 16.27 -4.41
N GLN A 423 6.26 15.95 -3.12
CA GLN A 423 6.20 16.95 -2.06
C GLN A 423 7.49 17.79 -2.04
N ALA A 424 7.38 19.09 -1.80
CA ALA A 424 8.54 19.95 -1.84
C ALA A 424 9.54 19.61 -0.73
N GLU A 425 9.04 19.32 0.47
CA GLU A 425 9.80 18.94 1.65
C GLU A 425 10.41 17.54 1.55
N SER A 426 10.03 16.73 0.55
CA SER A 426 10.65 15.42 0.31
C SER A 426 11.96 15.52 -0.49
N TYR A 427 12.66 16.66 -0.42
CA TYR A 427 13.95 16.84 -1.07
C TYR A 427 14.99 15.87 -0.49
N SER A 428 15.88 15.37 -1.36
CA SER A 428 17.04 14.55 -1.00
C SER A 428 18.23 15.40 -0.51
N ALA A 429 18.30 16.66 -0.93
CA ALA A 429 19.23 17.68 -0.42
C ALA A 429 18.68 19.09 -0.70
N GLN A 430 19.12 20.09 0.06
CA GLN A 430 18.75 21.49 -0.16
C GLN A 430 19.90 22.44 0.17
N SER A 431 19.79 23.68 -0.29
CA SER A 431 20.58 24.82 0.21
C SER A 431 19.69 26.04 0.43
N GLY A 432 19.76 26.61 1.64
CA GLY A 432 19.18 27.91 2.01
C GLY A 432 17.68 27.93 2.31
N THR A 433 16.98 26.79 2.22
CA THR A 433 15.53 26.73 2.44
C THR A 433 15.16 26.20 3.83
N ALA A 434 13.91 26.40 4.25
CA ALA A 434 13.36 25.80 5.47
C ALA A 434 11.98 25.18 5.24
N VAL A 435 11.66 24.17 6.04
CA VAL A 435 10.34 23.52 6.04
C VAL A 435 9.44 24.20 7.08
N GLU A 436 8.20 24.50 6.71
CA GLU A 436 7.20 25.06 7.61
C GLU A 436 5.82 24.40 7.47
N SER A 437 4.87 24.76 8.34
CA SER A 437 3.51 24.20 8.31
C SER A 437 2.70 24.76 7.15
N CYS A 438 2.11 23.86 6.36
CA CYS A 438 1.34 24.21 5.18
C CYS A 438 -0.16 24.26 5.48
N SER A 439 -0.80 25.38 5.13
CA SER A 439 -2.25 25.57 5.25
C SER A 439 -3.02 25.26 3.96
N ASP A 440 -2.37 24.69 2.94
CA ASP A 440 -3.05 24.29 1.71
C ASP A 440 -4.05 23.16 1.96
N SER A 441 -4.91 22.90 0.98
CA SER A 441 -5.85 21.78 1.02
C SER A 441 -5.08 20.45 1.14
N GLY A 442 -5.25 19.78 2.27
CA GLY A 442 -4.54 18.54 2.61
C GLY A 442 -3.56 18.68 3.78
N GLY A 443 -3.29 19.91 4.24
CA GLY A 443 -2.34 20.21 5.32
C GLY A 443 -0.92 19.74 5.00
N GLY A 444 -0.12 19.50 6.03
CA GLY A 444 1.24 18.97 5.91
C GLY A 444 2.31 20.04 6.10
N SER A 445 3.41 19.92 5.35
CA SER A 445 4.49 20.89 5.36
C SER A 445 4.70 21.48 3.97
N ASP A 446 5.33 22.64 3.89
CA ASP A 446 5.81 23.23 2.65
C ASP A 446 7.26 23.70 2.82
N VAL A 447 7.91 24.07 1.72
CA VAL A 447 9.24 24.68 1.75
C VAL A 447 9.13 26.17 1.47
N GLY A 448 9.62 26.97 2.42
CA GLY A 448 9.67 28.42 2.37
C GLY A 448 11.07 28.97 2.66
N TYR A 449 11.12 30.28 2.96
CA TYR A 449 12.37 31.05 3.14
C TYR A 449 13.28 30.99 1.91
N ILE A 450 12.68 31.02 0.72
CA ILE A 450 13.35 30.79 -0.56
C ILE A 450 13.77 32.12 -1.18
N SER A 451 15.07 32.30 -1.34
CA SER A 451 15.73 33.47 -1.92
C SER A 451 16.62 33.09 -3.11
N ASN A 452 17.23 34.10 -3.75
CA ASN A 452 18.13 33.89 -4.87
C ASN A 452 19.38 33.06 -4.50
N GLY A 453 19.59 31.95 -5.22
CA GLY A 453 20.73 31.05 -5.04
C GLY A 453 20.38 29.75 -4.32
N ASP A 454 19.20 29.68 -3.72
CA ASP A 454 18.73 28.50 -3.02
C ASP A 454 18.34 27.39 -4.00
N TRP A 455 18.30 26.15 -3.53
CA TRP A 455 17.87 25.02 -4.35
C TRP A 455 17.36 23.83 -3.55
N LEU A 456 16.52 23.03 -4.21
CA LEU A 456 16.05 21.72 -3.75
C LEU A 456 16.49 20.65 -4.74
N LYS A 457 16.99 19.52 -4.25
CA LYS A 457 17.37 18.35 -5.05
C LYS A 457 16.44 17.19 -4.74
N TYR A 458 15.96 16.49 -5.77
CA TYR A 458 15.20 15.25 -5.69
C TYR A 458 15.95 14.17 -6.46
N SER A 459 16.37 13.11 -5.77
CA SER A 459 17.18 12.08 -6.41
C SER A 459 16.34 11.02 -7.14
N SER A 460 16.92 10.50 -8.23
CA SER A 460 16.39 9.36 -8.97
C SER A 460 14.95 9.55 -9.46
N VAL A 461 14.62 10.70 -10.07
CA VAL A 461 13.30 10.96 -10.64
C VAL A 461 13.17 10.31 -12.02
N ASP A 462 12.18 9.42 -12.19
CA ASP A 462 11.91 8.65 -13.41
C ASP A 462 10.91 9.36 -14.32
N PHE A 463 11.40 9.84 -15.46
CA PHE A 463 10.59 10.39 -16.53
C PHE A 463 10.06 9.32 -17.50
N GLY A 464 10.43 8.05 -17.32
CA GLY A 464 10.05 6.96 -18.22
C GLY A 464 10.62 7.14 -19.63
N SER A 465 9.99 6.52 -20.62
CA SER A 465 10.45 6.58 -22.02
C SER A 465 9.94 7.77 -22.82
N ALA A 466 8.99 8.54 -22.27
CA ALA A 466 8.41 9.71 -22.91
C ALA A 466 8.78 10.96 -22.14
N SER A 467 9.02 12.06 -22.84
CA SER A 467 9.23 13.35 -22.19
C SER A 467 7.91 13.94 -21.74
N PRO A 468 7.82 14.56 -20.55
CA PRO A 468 6.65 15.32 -20.16
C PRO A 468 6.47 16.53 -21.07
N ASN A 469 5.24 17.05 -21.12
CA ASN A 469 4.90 18.27 -21.85
C ASN A 469 4.75 19.48 -20.92
N GLN A 470 4.43 19.25 -19.64
CA GLN A 470 4.21 20.30 -18.66
C GLN A 470 4.83 19.98 -17.30
N PHE A 471 5.37 21.00 -16.66
CA PHE A 471 5.73 21.03 -15.24
C PHE A 471 4.68 21.85 -14.49
N LYS A 472 4.28 21.42 -13.28
CA LYS A 472 3.36 22.16 -12.42
C LYS A 472 3.92 22.23 -11.02
N ALA A 473 3.82 23.40 -10.39
CA ALA A 473 4.16 23.58 -8.98
C ALA A 473 3.03 24.26 -8.21
N ARG A 474 2.83 23.89 -6.95
CA ARG A 474 1.88 24.49 -6.02
C ARG A 474 2.60 25.52 -5.17
N LEU A 475 2.33 26.80 -5.44
CA LEU A 475 3.13 27.94 -4.98
C LEU A 475 2.27 28.95 -4.23
N ALA A 476 2.90 29.65 -3.28
CA ALA A 476 2.33 30.78 -2.57
C ALA A 476 3.41 31.86 -2.40
N SER A 477 3.02 33.13 -2.38
CA SER A 477 3.98 34.23 -2.19
C SER A 477 3.31 35.42 -1.53
N GLY A 478 3.89 35.85 -0.41
CA GLY A 478 3.55 37.09 0.29
C GLY A 478 4.59 38.19 0.10
N ALA A 479 5.43 38.08 -0.93
CA ALA A 479 6.60 38.94 -1.10
C ALA A 479 6.25 40.42 -1.35
N ASP A 480 7.09 41.35 -0.89
CA ASP A 480 6.85 42.78 -1.07
C ASP A 480 6.79 43.21 -2.56
N PRO A 481 6.14 44.34 -2.89
CA PRO A 481 6.12 44.87 -4.25
C PRO A 481 7.53 45.01 -4.84
N GLY A 482 7.75 44.41 -6.01
CA GLY A 482 9.06 44.40 -6.69
C GLY A 482 9.96 43.21 -6.33
N VAL A 483 9.54 42.35 -5.40
CA VAL A 483 10.21 41.07 -5.11
C VAL A 483 9.57 39.97 -5.94
N SER A 484 10.38 39.31 -6.77
CA SER A 484 9.97 38.17 -7.58
C SER A 484 11.17 37.28 -7.91
N GLY A 485 10.89 36.09 -8.41
CA GLY A 485 11.93 35.17 -8.87
C GLY A 485 11.41 34.09 -9.81
N ALA A 486 12.36 33.28 -10.26
CA ALA A 486 12.18 32.15 -11.14
C ALA A 486 12.53 30.85 -10.40
N ILE A 487 11.74 29.82 -10.67
CA ILE A 487 11.98 28.44 -10.26
C ILE A 487 12.43 27.70 -11.51
N GLU A 488 13.73 27.49 -11.65
CA GLU A 488 14.31 26.73 -12.76
C GLU A 488 14.32 25.24 -12.42
N VAL A 489 13.74 24.40 -13.28
CA VAL A 489 13.82 22.94 -13.17
C VAL A 489 15.01 22.46 -13.98
N ARG A 490 16.01 21.89 -13.32
CA ARG A 490 17.27 21.45 -13.94
C ARG A 490 17.55 19.97 -13.67
N LEU A 491 18.18 19.31 -14.62
CA LEU A 491 18.55 17.90 -14.49
C LEU A 491 20.02 17.74 -14.05
N ASP A 492 20.26 16.77 -13.19
CA ASP A 492 21.53 16.21 -12.72
C ASP A 492 22.46 17.14 -11.92
N SER A 493 22.31 18.47 -12.04
CA SER A 493 22.99 19.45 -11.18
C SER A 493 22.29 20.82 -11.18
N THR A 494 22.66 21.70 -10.24
CA THR A 494 22.18 23.09 -10.18
C THR A 494 22.57 23.93 -11.42
N GLY A 495 23.55 23.48 -12.21
CA GLY A 495 23.95 24.08 -13.48
C GLY A 495 23.56 23.27 -14.72
N GLY A 496 22.86 22.13 -14.55
CA GLY A 496 22.53 21.20 -15.62
C GLY A 496 21.42 21.70 -16.54
N THR A 497 21.00 20.85 -17.48
CA THR A 497 20.00 21.18 -18.51
C THR A 497 18.72 21.70 -17.86
N LYS A 498 18.33 22.93 -18.19
CA LYS A 498 17.05 23.50 -17.75
C LYS A 498 15.93 22.96 -18.63
N ILE A 499 14.97 22.28 -18.02
CA ILE A 499 13.85 21.64 -18.70
C ILE A 499 12.52 22.39 -18.51
N ALA A 500 12.39 23.24 -17.49
CA ALA A 500 11.23 24.12 -17.29
C ALA A 500 11.61 25.35 -16.45
N GLU A 501 10.76 26.36 -16.47
CA GLU A 501 10.89 27.55 -15.61
C GLU A 501 9.51 28.12 -15.28
N ILE A 502 9.27 28.42 -14.00
CA ILE A 502 8.13 29.22 -13.55
C ILE A 502 8.66 30.56 -13.03
N ASN A 503 8.17 31.66 -13.59
CA ASN A 503 8.33 32.98 -12.99
C ASN A 503 7.16 33.21 -12.04
N PHE A 504 7.46 33.56 -10.78
CA PHE A 504 6.44 33.71 -9.74
C PHE A 504 6.69 34.97 -8.91
N ALA A 505 5.58 35.59 -8.50
CA ALA A 505 5.55 36.82 -7.72
C ALA A 505 4.39 36.75 -6.72
N ASN A 506 4.29 37.78 -5.88
CA ASN A 506 3.26 37.91 -4.86
C ASN A 506 1.86 37.61 -5.41
N ASN A 507 1.16 36.70 -4.72
CA ASN A 507 -0.21 36.32 -5.04
C ASN A 507 -1.18 36.51 -3.87
N GLY A 508 -0.81 37.26 -2.84
CA GLY A 508 -1.67 37.66 -1.73
C GLY A 508 -1.36 36.98 -0.40
N GLY A 509 -0.27 36.22 -0.27
CA GLY A 509 0.20 35.72 1.02
C GLY A 509 1.05 34.45 0.94
N TRP A 510 1.88 34.23 1.97
CA TRP A 510 2.81 33.08 2.10
C TRP A 510 2.12 31.71 2.13
N GLN A 511 0.83 31.69 2.42
CA GLN A 511 0.01 30.50 2.51
C GLN A 511 -1.23 30.58 1.59
N ASN A 512 -1.21 31.50 0.60
CA ASN A 512 -2.23 31.59 -0.43
C ASN A 512 -1.84 30.75 -1.65
N TRP A 513 -2.33 29.52 -1.72
CA TRP A 513 -1.81 28.51 -2.64
C TRP A 513 -2.48 28.51 -4.01
N GLN A 514 -1.66 28.54 -5.07
CA GLN A 514 -2.08 28.35 -6.47
C GLN A 514 -1.20 27.36 -7.22
N THR A 515 -1.76 26.65 -8.21
CA THR A 515 -1.00 25.74 -9.06
C THR A 515 -0.60 26.44 -10.34
N VAL A 516 0.71 26.55 -10.58
CA VAL A 516 1.26 27.27 -11.72
C VAL A 516 1.91 26.29 -12.70
N PRO A 517 1.49 26.28 -13.98
CA PRO A 517 2.10 25.45 -15.00
C PRO A 517 3.29 26.14 -15.71
N ALA A 518 4.23 25.35 -16.22
CA ALA A 518 5.25 25.75 -17.17
C ALA A 518 5.41 24.69 -18.27
N ASN A 519 5.71 25.14 -19.49
CA ASN A 519 6.00 24.22 -20.60
C ASN A 519 7.38 23.58 -20.43
N ILE A 520 7.51 22.34 -20.87
CA ILE A 520 8.80 21.67 -20.96
C ILE A 520 9.55 22.21 -22.19
N VAL A 521 10.76 22.75 -21.98
CA VAL A 521 11.57 23.43 -23.00
C VAL A 521 12.75 22.59 -23.50
N ALA A 522 13.04 21.47 -22.82
CA ALA A 522 14.03 20.48 -23.22
C ALA A 522 13.56 19.09 -22.78
N PRO A 523 13.80 18.04 -23.59
CA PRO A 523 13.29 16.71 -23.30
C PRO A 523 13.93 16.12 -22.03
N ALA A 524 13.16 15.36 -21.28
CA ALA A 524 13.60 14.61 -20.11
C ALA A 524 13.04 13.19 -20.18
N THR A 525 13.91 12.17 -20.24
CA THR A 525 13.52 10.76 -20.30
C THR A 525 14.49 9.93 -19.48
N GLY A 526 14.04 8.82 -18.92
CA GLY A 526 14.83 8.01 -18.02
C GLY A 526 14.95 8.67 -16.64
N VAL A 527 16.01 8.36 -15.93
CA VAL A 527 16.16 8.69 -14.51
C VAL A 527 17.15 9.84 -14.34
N HIS A 528 16.75 10.88 -13.62
CA HIS A 528 17.59 12.05 -13.36
C HIS A 528 17.51 12.48 -11.90
N ASP A 529 18.57 13.11 -11.39
CA ASP A 529 18.40 13.98 -10.23
C ASP A 529 17.70 15.26 -10.72
N VAL A 530 16.59 15.66 -10.10
CA VAL A 530 15.88 16.90 -10.44
C VAL A 530 16.25 17.98 -9.43
N TYR A 531 16.63 19.15 -9.92
CA TYR A 531 16.90 20.33 -9.12
C TYR A 531 15.84 21.40 -9.39
N LEU A 532 15.27 21.97 -8.33
CA LEU A 532 14.58 23.24 -8.38
C LEU A 532 15.59 24.30 -7.93
N VAL A 533 16.00 25.19 -8.83
CA VAL A 533 16.97 26.24 -8.58
C VAL A 533 16.28 27.58 -8.58
N PHE A 534 16.41 28.32 -7.49
CA PHE A 534 15.71 29.57 -7.28
C PHE A 534 16.59 30.76 -7.68
N ARG A 535 16.08 31.61 -8.57
CA ARG A 535 16.78 32.79 -9.10
C ARG A 535 15.92 34.03 -8.93
N GLY A 536 16.51 35.18 -8.67
CA GLY A 536 15.77 36.43 -8.63
C GLY A 536 16.25 37.36 -7.53
N SER A 537 15.32 37.81 -6.71
CA SER A 537 15.59 38.78 -5.64
C SER A 537 16.36 38.14 -4.48
N ASN A 538 17.22 38.90 -3.80
CA ASN A 538 17.93 38.46 -2.57
C ASN A 538 17.05 38.51 -1.31
N SER A 539 15.73 38.43 -1.50
CA SER A 539 14.72 38.40 -0.46
C SER A 539 13.76 37.25 -0.77
N ASP A 540 13.16 36.69 0.26
CA ASP A 540 12.24 35.56 0.12
C ASP A 540 11.13 35.94 -0.87
N PHE A 541 10.89 35.08 -1.87
CA PHE A 541 9.95 35.41 -2.96
C PHE A 541 8.87 34.36 -3.19
N THR A 542 8.99 33.15 -2.66
CA THR A 542 7.99 32.09 -2.85
C THR A 542 8.07 31.02 -1.76
N ASN A 543 6.95 30.34 -1.53
CA ASN A 543 6.89 29.00 -0.94
C ASN A 543 6.47 27.98 -2.01
N ILE A 544 6.78 26.71 -1.78
CA ILE A 544 6.38 25.59 -2.63
C ILE A 544 5.90 24.42 -1.77
N ASN A 545 4.70 23.90 -2.08
CA ASN A 545 4.09 22.75 -1.40
C ASN A 545 4.43 21.44 -2.12
N TRP A 546 4.17 21.36 -3.42
CA TRP A 546 4.49 20.18 -4.23
C TRP A 546 4.71 20.55 -5.69
N PHE A 547 5.28 19.63 -6.47
CA PHE A 547 5.35 19.72 -7.92
C PHE A 547 5.08 18.37 -8.61
N THR A 548 4.80 18.41 -9.90
CA THR A 548 4.57 17.21 -10.72
C THR A 548 4.85 17.50 -12.20
N PHE A 549 5.15 16.46 -12.96
CA PHE A 549 5.23 16.52 -14.42
C PHE A 549 4.01 15.84 -15.04
N THR A 550 3.51 16.37 -16.16
CA THR A 550 2.38 15.77 -16.88
C THR A 550 2.65 15.71 -18.38
N ASN A 551 2.06 14.70 -19.02
CA ASN A 551 1.98 14.59 -20.48
C ASN A 551 0.92 15.53 -21.06
#